data_AF-A0A945NIE6-F1
#
_entry.id   AF-A0A945NIE6-F1
#
_cell.length_a   1.000
_cell.length_b   1.000
_cell.length_c   1.000
_cell.angle_alpha   90.00
_cell.angle_beta   90.00
_cell.angle_gamma   90.00
#
_symmetry.space_group_name_H-M   'P 1'
#
loop_
_entity.id
_entity.type
_entity.pdbx_description
1 polymer ?
#
loop_
_entity_poly.entity_id
_entity_poly.type
_entity_poly.pdbx_seq_one_letter_code
_entity_poly.pdbx_strand_id
1 'polypeptide(L)' 'TPAMAVKMVLTGLDHAGVPLMYPEQFRIADIDCRVDVENTKSVLQWSPKFKDQDMLIAAYDEYLNLQA' A
#
# COMPACT_ATOMS: atom_id res chain seq x y z
N THR A 1 -14.69 12.17 1.43
CA THR A 1 -13.60 12.81 0.66
C THR A 1 -13.89 12.64 -0.83
N PRO A 2 -13.54 13.61 -1.72
CA PRO A 2 -13.92 13.56 -3.14
C PRO A 2 -12.95 12.66 -3.94
N ALA A 3 -12.87 11.37 -3.58
CA ALA A 3 -11.90 10.44 -4.15
C ALA A 3 -11.99 10.34 -5.67
N MET A 4 -13.22 10.36 -6.22
CA MET A 4 -13.46 10.33 -7.65
C MET A 4 -12.84 11.54 -8.38
N ALA A 5 -13.01 12.76 -7.85
CA ALA A 5 -12.46 13.97 -8.46
C ALA A 5 -10.92 13.93 -8.49
N VAL A 6 -10.30 13.48 -7.39
CA VAL A 6 -8.84 13.33 -7.30
C VAL A 6 -8.33 12.30 -8.31
N LYS A 7 -9.00 11.14 -8.42
CA LYS A 7 -8.65 10.12 -9.42
C LYS A 7 -8.75 10.62 -10.86
N MET A 8 -9.76 11.42 -11.19
CA MET A 8 -9.89 12.01 -12.54
C MET A 8 -8.73 12.95 -12.86
N VAL A 9 -8.34 13.81 -11.90
CA VAL A 9 -7.20 14.72 -12.08
C VAL A 9 -5.90 13.93 -12.27
N LEU A 10 -5.65 12.91 -11.44
CA LEU A 10 -4.46 12.07 -11.54
C LEU A 10 -4.42 11.29 -12.86
N THR A 11 -5.56 10.80 -13.34
CA THR A 11 -5.67 10.13 -14.65
C THR A 11 -5.38 11.09 -15.81
N GLY A 12 -5.85 12.33 -15.73
CA GLY A 12 -5.55 13.37 -16.72
C GLY A 12 -4.07 13.73 -16.77
N LEU A 13 -3.42 13.82 -15.61
CA LEU A 13 -1.98 14.09 -15.51
C LEU A 13 -1.14 12.93 -16.05
N ASP A 14 -1.52 11.69 -15.76
CA ASP A 14 -0.89 10.49 -16.31
C ASP A 14 -0.97 10.47 -17.86
N HIS A 15 -2.15 10.77 -18.41
CA HIS A 15 -2.35 10.85 -19.86
C HIS A 15 -1.58 12.00 -20.52
N ALA A 16 -1.35 13.09 -19.80
CA ALA A 16 -0.54 14.23 -20.27
C ALA A 16 0.97 13.99 -20.17
N GLY A 17 1.41 12.81 -19.73
CA GLY A 17 2.83 12.47 -19.55
C GLY A 17 3.48 13.08 -18.31
N VAL A 18 2.68 13.52 -17.33
CA VAL A 18 3.14 14.10 -16.06
C VAL A 18 2.58 13.28 -14.89
N PRO A 19 2.97 11.99 -14.76
CA PRO A 19 2.46 11.15 -13.67
C PRO A 19 3.00 11.64 -12.32
N LEU A 20 2.09 11.96 -11.39
CA LEU A 20 2.45 12.27 -10.00
C LEU A 20 2.56 11.03 -9.11
N MET A 21 1.83 9.98 -9.48
CA MET A 21 1.72 8.73 -8.73
C MET A 21 1.41 7.61 -9.72
N TYR A 22 1.84 6.39 -9.40
CA TYR A 22 1.54 5.25 -10.25
C TYR A 22 0.03 4.95 -10.31
N PRO A 23 -0.53 4.62 -11.49
CA PRO A 23 -1.96 4.33 -11.66
C PRO A 23 -2.54 3.31 -10.70
N GLU A 24 -1.82 2.26 -10.37
CA GLU A 24 -2.25 1.25 -9.40
C GLU A 24 -2.50 1.82 -8.01
N GLN A 25 -1.72 2.82 -7.58
CA GLN A 25 -1.81 3.36 -6.21
C GLN A 25 -3.07 4.22 -6.05
N PHE A 26 -3.31 5.18 -6.95
CA PHE A 26 -4.47 6.07 -6.80
C PHE A 26 -5.80 5.39 -7.15
N ARG A 27 -5.79 4.31 -7.96
CA ARG A 27 -7.01 3.57 -8.30
C ARG A 27 -7.63 2.89 -7.10
N ILE A 28 -6.82 2.41 -6.16
CA ILE A 28 -7.25 1.66 -4.97
C ILE A 28 -7.20 2.49 -3.67
N ALA A 29 -6.85 3.77 -3.76
CA ALA A 29 -6.58 4.61 -2.59
C ALA A 29 -7.79 4.84 -1.65
N ASP A 30 -9.01 4.61 -2.13
CA ASP A 30 -10.27 4.70 -1.39
C ASP A 30 -10.82 3.33 -0.94
N ILE A 31 -10.12 2.23 -1.27
CA ILE A 31 -10.50 0.88 -0.91
C ILE A 31 -9.79 0.48 0.38
N ASP A 32 -10.55 0.17 1.43
CA ASP A 32 -9.98 -0.42 2.66
C ASP A 32 -9.65 -1.89 2.39
N CYS A 33 -8.37 -2.17 2.14
CA CYS A 33 -7.88 -3.53 1.92
C CYS A 33 -7.39 -4.12 3.26
N ARG A 34 -8.28 -4.84 3.94
CA ARG A 34 -7.93 -5.60 5.15
C ARG A 34 -7.97 -7.09 4.88
N VAL A 35 -6.91 -7.78 5.30
CA VAL A 35 -6.87 -9.24 5.29
C VAL A 35 -7.45 -9.75 6.60
N ASP A 36 -8.54 -10.51 6.53
CA ASP A 36 -9.05 -11.24 7.69
C ASP A 36 -8.12 -12.42 8.00
N VAL A 37 -7.64 -12.46 9.24
CA VAL A 37 -6.73 -13.48 9.76
C VAL A 37 -7.34 -14.26 10.92
N GLU A 38 -8.62 -14.07 11.22
CA GLU A 38 -9.25 -14.63 12.41
C GLU A 38 -9.28 -16.16 12.37
N ASN A 39 -9.54 -16.74 11.20
CA ASN A 39 -9.48 -18.19 11.00
C ASN A 39 -8.07 -18.75 11.22
N THR A 40 -7.04 -18.05 10.73
CA THR A 40 -5.64 -18.47 10.91
C THR A 40 -5.24 -18.44 12.38
N LYS A 41 -5.66 -17.38 13.10
CA LYS A 41 -5.43 -17.25 14.54
C LYS A 41 -6.09 -18.38 15.32
N SER A 42 -7.33 -18.73 14.98
CA SER A 42 -8.09 -19.74 15.72
C SER A 42 -7.62 -21.17 15.45
N VAL A 43 -7.34 -21.52 14.18
CA VAL A 43 -6.97 -22.89 13.78
C VAL A 43 -5.50 -23.19 14.08
N LEU A 44 -4.61 -22.24 13.86
CA LEU A 44 -3.16 -22.46 13.98
C LEU A 44 -2.55 -21.88 15.26
N GLN A 45 -3.35 -21.22 16.11
CA GLN A 45 -2.85 -20.43 17.24
C GLN A 45 -1.77 -19.42 16.83
N TRP A 46 -1.84 -18.98 15.58
CA TRP A 46 -0.86 -18.09 14.98
C TRP A 46 -1.18 -16.65 15.32
N SER A 47 -0.16 -15.83 15.55
CA SER A 47 -0.32 -14.38 15.68
C SER A 47 0.81 -13.65 14.94
N PRO A 48 0.55 -12.44 14.39
CA PRO A 48 1.60 -11.63 13.78
C PRO A 48 2.67 -11.30 14.82
N LYS A 49 3.92 -11.68 14.54
CA LYS A 49 5.05 -11.43 15.44
C LYS A 49 5.48 -9.96 15.44
N PHE A 50 5.35 -9.29 14.30
CA PHE A 50 5.79 -7.91 14.10
C PHE A 50 4.61 -7.05 13.68
N LYS A 51 4.68 -5.75 13.99
CA LYS A 51 3.72 -4.77 13.48
C LYS A 51 4.08 -4.41 12.04
N ASP A 52 3.08 -4.09 11.24
CA ASP A 52 3.26 -3.71 9.83
C ASP A 52 4.28 -2.57 9.66
N GLN A 53 4.24 -1.57 10.54
CA GLN A 53 5.16 -0.44 10.50
C GLN A 53 6.63 -0.86 10.69
N ASP A 54 6.90 -1.76 11.63
CA ASP A 54 8.26 -2.24 11.90
C ASP A 54 8.79 -3.03 10.69
N MET A 55 7.93 -3.82 10.06
CA MET A 55 8.27 -4.57 8.84
C MET A 55 8.57 -3.65 7.65
N LEU A 56 7.81 -2.56 7.47
CA LEU A 56 8.04 -1.59 6.40
C LEU A 56 9.37 -0.84 6.58
N ILE A 57 9.70 -0.45 7.82
CA ILE A 57 10.97 0.21 8.14
C ILE A 57 12.13 -0.74 7.84
N ALA A 58 12.06 -1.99 8.32
CA ALA A 58 13.11 -2.99 8.08
C ALA A 58 13.33 -3.26 6.58
N ALA A 59 12.26 -3.33 5.78
CA ALA A 59 12.37 -3.50 4.33
C ALA A 59 13.02 -2.29 3.64
N TYR A 60 12.73 -1.07 4.11
CA TYR A 60 13.35 0.14 3.58
C TYR A 60 14.83 0.24 3.94
N ASP A 61 15.19 -0.06 5.18
CA ASP A 61 16.59 -0.09 5.62
C ASP A 61 17.40 -1.11 4.80
N GLU A 62 16.84 -2.29 4.53
CA GLU A 62 17.47 -3.29 3.68
C GLU A 62 17.65 -2.80 2.24
N TYR A 63 16.64 -2.14 1.66
CA TYR A 63 16.74 -1.53 0.33
C TYR A 63 17.90 -0.51 0.25
N LEU A 64 18.05 0.33 1.28
CA LEU A 64 19.15 1.29 1.34
C LEU A 64 20.51 0.60 1.44
N ASN A 65 20.61 -0.48 2.21
CA ASN A 65 21.84 -1.27 2.31
C ASN A 65 22.23 -1.93 0.99
N LEU A 66 21.26 -2.38 0.19
CA LEU A 66 21.50 -2.96 -1.14
C LEU A 66 21.92 -1.93 -2.20
N GLN A 67 21.71 -0.64 -1.95
CA GLN A 67 22.09 0.47 -2.82
C GLN A 67 23.48 1.04 -2.48
N ALA A 68 24.12 0.56 -1.41
CA ALA A 68 25.46 0.95 -0.95
C ALA A 68 26.55 0.00 -1.50
#